data_AF-A0A6J7AL13-F1
#
_entry.id   AF-A0A6J7AL13-F1
#
_cell.length_a   1.000
_cell.length_b   1.000
_cell.length_c   1.000
_cell.angle_alpha   90.00
_cell.angle_beta   90.00
_cell.angle_gamma   90.00
#
_symmetry.space_group_name_H-M   'P 1'
#
loop_
_entity.id
_entity.type
_entity.pdbx_description
1 polymer ?
#
loop_
_entity_poly.entity_id
_entity_poly.type
_entity_poly.pdbx_seq_one_letter_code
_entity_poly.pdbx_strand_id
1 'polypeptide(L)'
;MENSGRVNWSVAGASDTTEWIAQIRTLSTVFGPYYVQESLHPNWWGEKAVRNCVRQAYNGGAVRGGTCNRGTGLNANGEPNMSLT
;
A
#
# COMPACT_ATOMS: atom_id res chain seq x y z
N MET A 1 2.79 7.51 -6.74
CA MET A 1 3.60 8.50 -7.50
C MET A 1 2.91 9.84 -7.57
N GLU A 2 1.58 9.85 -7.68
CA GLU A 2 0.76 11.05 -7.50
C GLU A 2 1.28 11.87 -6.32
N ASN A 3 1.64 13.13 -6.60
CA ASN A 3 2.13 14.11 -5.63
C ASN A 3 3.40 13.76 -4.82
N SER A 4 4.21 12.79 -5.26
CA SER A 4 5.44 12.42 -4.55
C SER A 4 6.72 13.08 -5.12
N GLY A 5 6.63 13.78 -6.26
CA GLY A 5 7.77 14.40 -6.94
C GLY A 5 8.83 13.41 -7.46
N ARG A 6 8.48 12.12 -7.61
CA ARG A 6 9.42 11.06 -8.02
C ARG A 6 9.22 10.65 -9.46
N VAL A 7 10.34 10.37 -10.14
CA VAL A 7 10.37 10.06 -11.59
C VAL A 7 9.73 8.71 -11.95
N ASN A 8 9.80 7.73 -11.06
CA ASN A 8 9.09 6.45 -11.19
C ASN A 8 8.84 5.83 -9.79
N TRP A 9 8.12 4.72 -9.73
CA TRP A 9 7.77 4.07 -8.47
C TRP A 9 8.92 3.24 -7.87
N SER A 10 9.96 2.91 -8.63
CA SER A 10 11.06 2.02 -8.20
C SER A 10 12.27 2.77 -7.61
N VAL A 11 12.33 4.11 -7.72
CA VAL A 11 13.42 4.89 -7.12
C VAL A 11 13.44 4.79 -5.59
N ALA A 12 14.63 4.93 -5.01
CA ALA A 12 14.84 4.88 -3.56
C ALA A 12 13.96 5.88 -2.81
N GLY A 13 13.24 5.39 -1.79
CA GLY A 13 12.32 6.19 -0.95
C GLY A 13 10.95 6.45 -1.58
N ALA A 14 10.63 5.86 -2.74
CA ALA A 14 9.29 5.96 -3.33
C ALA A 14 8.19 5.39 -2.43
N SER A 15 8.45 4.30 -1.72
CA SER A 15 7.54 3.76 -0.70
C SER A 15 7.19 4.79 0.38
N ASP A 16 8.13 5.68 0.73
CA ASP A 16 7.99 6.54 1.89
C ASP A 16 7.18 7.81 1.58
N THR A 17 7.10 8.22 0.32
CA THR A 17 6.49 9.51 -0.07
C THR A 17 5.32 9.36 -1.03
N THR A 18 4.97 8.15 -1.44
CA THR A 18 3.82 7.91 -2.32
C THR A 18 2.60 7.45 -1.53
N GLU A 19 1.42 7.91 -1.91
CA GLU A 19 0.16 7.31 -1.48
C GLU A 19 0.10 5.84 -1.97
N TRP A 20 -0.38 4.95 -1.10
CA TRP A 20 -0.42 3.50 -1.34
C TRP A 20 -1.77 2.99 -1.83
N ILE A 21 -2.74 3.88 -2.00
CA ILE A 21 -4.04 3.58 -2.60
C ILE A 21 -4.04 4.14 -4.03
N ALA A 22 -4.59 3.37 -4.96
CA ALA A 22 -4.82 3.81 -6.32
C ALA A 22 -6.05 4.73 -6.36
N GLN A 23 -5.91 5.91 -6.96
CA GLN A 23 -7.05 6.76 -7.27
C GLN A 23 -7.77 6.20 -8.51
N ILE A 24 -9.08 5.98 -8.41
CA ILE A 24 -9.92 5.63 -9.56
C ILE A 24 -10.49 6.94 -10.13
N ARG A 25 -10.02 7.37 -11.32
CA ARG A 25 -10.55 8.56 -12.00
C ARG A 25 -11.77 8.17 -12.83
N THR A 26 -12.96 8.32 -12.27
CA THR A 26 -14.25 7.91 -12.83
C THR A 26 -15.02 9.07 -13.47
N LEU A 27 -14.34 9.99 -14.18
CA LEU A 27 -15.03 11.08 -14.90
C LEU A 27 -16.08 10.56 -15.90
N SER A 28 -15.91 9.36 -16.43
CA SER A 28 -16.89 8.69 -17.31
C SER A 28 -18.02 7.96 -16.58
N THR A 29 -17.91 7.74 -15.26
CA THR A 29 -18.88 6.96 -14.46
C THR A 29 -19.77 7.85 -13.59
N VAL A 30 -19.35 9.08 -13.25
CA VAL A 30 -20.14 10.07 -12.48
C VAL A 30 -21.48 10.44 -13.14
N PHE A 31 -21.58 10.35 -14.47
CA PHE A 31 -22.78 10.75 -15.23
C PHE A 31 -23.60 9.59 -15.81
N GLY A 32 -23.26 8.33 -15.49
CA GLY A 32 -24.00 7.14 -15.92
C GLY A 32 -24.96 6.61 -14.83
N PRO A 33 -25.73 5.54 -15.10
CA PRO A 33 -26.63 4.94 -14.10
C PRO A 33 -25.89 4.15 -12.98
N TYR A 34 -24.57 4.22 -12.93
CA TYR A 34 -23.73 3.48 -12.00
C TYR A 34 -23.16 4.42 -10.93
N TYR A 35 -23.20 4.00 -9.67
CA TYR A 35 -22.52 4.69 -8.59
C TYR A 35 -21.00 4.51 -8.72
N VAL A 36 -20.24 5.58 -8.46
CA VAL A 36 -18.79 5.48 -8.26
C VAL A 36 -18.56 4.69 -6.98
N GLN A 37 -18.24 3.41 -7.11
CA GLN A 37 -17.65 2.64 -6.03
C GLN A 37 -16.15 2.96 -6.01
N GLU A 38 -15.73 3.84 -5.10
CA GLU A 38 -14.32 4.01 -4.76
C GLU A 38 -13.84 2.76 -4.03
N SER A 39 -13.60 1.68 -4.77
CA SER A 39 -12.87 0.56 -4.22
C SER A 39 -11.45 1.05 -3.95
N LEU A 40 -11.11 1.28 -2.68
CA LEU A 40 -9.75 1.58 -2.24
C LEU A 40 -8.85 0.39 -2.58
N HIS A 41 -8.24 0.42 -3.75
CA HIS A 41 -7.37 -0.65 -4.23
C HIS A 41 -5.93 -0.31 -3.85
N PRO A 42 -5.25 -1.14 -3.03
CA PRO A 42 -3.84 -0.94 -2.77
C PRO A 42 -3.06 -0.94 -4.09
N ASN A 43 -2.17 0.02 -4.28
CA ASN A 43 -1.22 -0.05 -5.37
C ASN A 43 -0.06 -1.01 -5.01
N TRP A 44 0.91 -1.13 -5.91
CA TRP A 44 2.10 -1.98 -5.71
C TRP A 44 2.76 -1.85 -4.32
N TRP A 45 2.89 -0.63 -3.79
CA TRP A 45 3.47 -0.43 -2.46
C TRP A 45 2.52 -0.84 -1.35
N GLY A 46 1.23 -0.51 -1.47
CA GLY A 46 0.19 -0.92 -0.53
C GLY A 46 0.07 -2.44 -0.42
N GLU A 47 0.06 -3.15 -1.53
CA GLU A 47 0.01 -4.62 -1.55
C GLU A 47 1.23 -5.24 -0.85
N LYS A 48 2.43 -4.71 -1.12
CA LYS A 48 3.66 -5.16 -0.45
C LYS A 48 3.67 -4.86 1.04
N ALA A 49 3.14 -3.71 1.46
CA ALA A 49 2.99 -3.37 2.87
C ALA A 49 2.04 -4.33 3.59
N VAL A 50 0.86 -4.60 3.01
CA VAL A 50 -0.10 -5.59 3.53
C VAL A 50 0.54 -6.96 3.63
N ARG A 51 1.29 -7.38 2.59
CA ARG A 51 2.01 -8.65 2.60
C ARG A 51 3.03 -8.75 3.74
N ASN A 52 3.77 -7.69 4.05
CA ASN A 52 4.68 -7.65 5.20
C ASN A 52 3.91 -7.84 6.52
N CYS A 53 2.82 -7.09 6.72
CA CYS A 53 1.96 -7.21 7.90
C CYS A 53 1.40 -8.63 8.08
N VAL A 54 0.88 -9.23 7.00
CA VAL A 54 0.32 -10.60 7.03
C VAL A 54 1.40 -11.62 7.39
N ARG A 55 2.64 -11.47 6.92
CA ARG A 55 3.73 -12.35 7.34
C ARG A 55 4.07 -12.23 8.81
N GLN A 56 4.07 -11.01 9.34
CA GLN A 56 4.29 -10.78 10.78
C GLN A 56 3.14 -11.32 11.63
N ALA A 57 1.89 -11.19 11.16
CA ALA A 57 0.74 -11.78 11.82
C ALA A 57 0.76 -13.31 11.78
N TYR A 58 1.17 -13.90 10.66
CA TYR A 58 1.30 -15.36 10.54
C TYR A 58 2.42 -15.91 11.42
N ASN A 59 3.55 -15.20 11.54
CA ASN A 59 4.65 -15.50 12.46
C ASN A 59 5.09 -16.99 12.40
N GLY A 60 5.31 -17.50 11.19
CA GLY A 60 5.71 -18.90 10.98
C GLY A 60 4.68 -19.96 11.41
N GLY A 61 3.41 -19.57 11.57
CA GLY A 61 2.32 -20.43 12.04
C GLY A 61 1.91 -20.17 13.50
N ALA A 62 2.74 -19.46 14.28
CA ALA A 62 2.41 -19.02 15.63
C ALA A 62 1.67 -17.68 15.59
N VAL A 63 0.43 -17.71 15.08
CA VAL A 63 -0.37 -16.53 14.71
C VAL A 63 -0.46 -15.49 15.84
N ARG A 64 -0.31 -14.21 15.48
CA ARG A 64 -0.42 -13.05 16.36
C ARG A 64 -1.41 -12.03 15.78
N GLY A 65 -2.09 -11.31 16.66
CA GLY A 65 -2.89 -10.13 16.33
C GLY A 65 -2.18 -8.84 16.75
N GLY A 66 -2.67 -7.72 16.24
CA GLY A 66 -2.13 -6.40 16.58
C GLY A 66 -2.47 -5.35 15.52
N THR A 67 -1.85 -4.17 15.67
CA THR A 67 -1.93 -3.09 14.68
C THR A 67 -0.64 -3.05 13.87
N CYS A 68 -0.77 -3.01 12.54
CA CYS A 68 0.39 -2.91 11.68
C CYS A 68 0.73 -1.45 11.39
N ASN A 69 1.88 -1.01 11.88
CA ASN A 69 2.36 0.37 11.76
C ASN A 69 3.38 0.50 10.63
N ARG A 70 3.32 1.62 9.90
CA ARG A 70 4.26 1.96 8.84
C ARG A 70 5.58 2.49 9.41
N GLY A 71 6.70 1.98 8.90
CA GLY A 71 8.04 2.55 9.04
C GLY A 71 8.54 3.20 7.74
N THR A 72 9.84 3.50 7.69
CA THR A 72 10.51 4.06 6.51
C THR A 72 11.43 3.04 5.85
N GLY A 73 11.59 3.14 4.53
CA GLY A 73 12.47 2.27 3.75
C GLY A 73 11.89 0.88 3.51
N LEU A 74 12.73 0.01 2.95
CA LEU A 74 12.35 -1.35 2.55
C LEU A 74 13.07 -2.40 3.39
N ASN A 75 12.40 -3.54 3.63
CA ASN A 75 13.01 -4.73 4.21
C ASN A 75 13.83 -5.51 3.15
N ALA A 76 14.47 -6.60 3.57
CA ALA A 76 15.25 -7.46 2.69
C ALA A 76 14.45 -8.10 1.52
N ASN A 77 13.12 -8.14 1.62
CA ASN A 77 12.23 -8.64 0.56
C ASN A 77 11.75 -7.54 -0.41
N GLY A 78 12.28 -6.32 -0.26
CA GLY A 78 11.85 -5.15 -1.04
C GLY A 78 10.39 -4.76 -0.77
N GLU A 79 9.94 -4.88 0.48
CA GLU A 79 8.62 -4.43 0.94
C GLU A 79 8.79 -3.23 1.85
N PRO A 80 7.83 -2.29 1.89
CA PRO A 80 7.83 -1.24 2.91
C PRO A 80 8.00 -1.84 4.30
N ASN A 81 8.85 -1.21 5.11
CA ASN A 81 9.02 -1.59 6.50
C ASN A 81 7.69 -1.38 7.25
N MET A 82 7.17 -2.46 7.81
CA MET A 82 5.97 -2.48 8.62
C MET A 82 6.31 -3.12 9.98
N SER A 83 5.59 -2.79 11.03
CA SER A 83 5.75 -3.38 12.36
C SER A 83 4.39 -3.73 12.95
N LEU A 84 4.15 -5.01 13.21
CA LEU A 84 2.99 -5.46 13.95
C LEU A 84 3.24 -5.32 15.46
N THR A 85 2.47 -4.45 16.10
CA THR A 85 2.52 -4.19 17.55
C THR A 85 1.21 -4.58 18.22
#